data_AF-A0A3N0VZY1-F1
#
_entry.id   AF-A0A3N0VZY1-F1
#
_cell.length_a   1.000
_cell.length_b   1.000
_cell.length_c   1.000
_cell.angle_alpha   90.00
_cell.angle_beta   90.00
_cell.angle_gamma   90.00
#
_symmetry.space_group_name_H-M   'P 1'
#
loop_
_entity.id
_entity.type
_entity.pdbx_description
1 polymer ?
#
loop_
_entity_poly.entity_id
_entity_poly.type
_entity_poly.pdbx_seq_one_letter_code
_entity_poly.pdbx_strand_id
1 'polypeptide(L)' 'MALHSRDVLKLLKKGFTIIRADNENLRIKHKSRTNTEWQTLEKGFESKAALRRKMDELLKLSTIIED' A
#
# COMPACT_ATOMS: atom_id res chain seq x y z
N MET A 1 3.94 -7.11 12.23
CA MET A 1 4.29 -8.43 11.67
C MET A 1 4.25 -8.28 10.17
N ALA A 2 5.33 -8.55 9.44
CA ALA A 2 5.32 -8.42 7.99
C ALA A 2 4.42 -9.51 7.38
N LEU A 3 3.51 -9.14 6.48
CA LEU A 3 2.68 -10.08 5.74
C LEU A 3 3.57 -11.09 4.98
N HIS A 4 3.32 -12.37 5.19
CA HIS A 4 4.08 -13.42 4.51
C HIS A 4 3.76 -13.38 3.01
N SER A 5 4.78 -13.50 2.16
CA SER A 5 4.67 -13.47 0.69
C SER A 5 3.56 -14.36 0.12
N ARG A 6 3.26 -15.49 0.77
CA ARG A 6 2.22 -16.43 0.36
C ARG A 6 0.81 -15.89 0.58
N ASP A 7 0.60 -15.11 1.64
CA ASP A 7 -0.69 -14.49 1.94
C ASP A 7 -0.91 -13.24 1.10
N VAL A 8 0.15 -12.45 0.85
CA VAL A 8 0.16 -11.37 -0.14
C VAL A 8 -0.39 -11.89 -1.48
N LEU A 9 0.15 -12.99 -2.00
CA LEU A 9 -0.32 -13.57 -3.27
C LEU A 9 -1.79 -14.00 -3.26
N LYS A 10 -2.31 -14.50 -2.13
CA LYS A 10 -3.73 -14.86 -2.00
C LYS A 10 -4.60 -13.60 -2.04
N LEU A 11 -4.21 -12.56 -1.31
CA LEU A 11 -4.92 -11.27 -1.27
C LEU A 11 -4.93 -10.62 -2.64
N LEU A 12 -3.79 -10.57 -3.33
CA LEU A 12 -3.70 -10.08 -4.71
C LEU A 12 -4.58 -10.89 -5.67
N LYS A 13 -4.58 -12.23 -5.57
CA LYS A 13 -5.48 -13.09 -6.38
C LYS A 13 -6.96 -12.80 -6.14
N LYS A 14 -7.33 -12.48 -4.90
CA LYS A 14 -8.70 -12.10 -4.51
C LYS A 14 -9.09 -10.68 -4.95
N GLY A 15 -8.15 -9.91 -5.50
CA GLY A 15 -8.40 -8.55 -6.00
C GLY A 15 -8.12 -7.46 -4.98
N PHE A 16 -7.49 -7.79 -3.85
CA PHE A 16 -7.03 -6.79 -2.90
C PHE A 16 -5.77 -6.09 -3.40
N THR A 17 -5.62 -4.83 -3.02
CA THR A 17 -4.44 -4.02 -3.26
C THR A 17 -3.71 -3.84 -1.93
N ILE A 18 -2.42 -4.13 -1.92
CA ILE A 18 -1.60 -3.98 -0.73
C ILE A 18 -0.87 -2.65 -0.86
N ILE A 19 -0.92 -1.81 0.18
CA ILE A 19 -0.23 -0.53 0.22
C ILE A 19 0.82 -0.51 1.32
N ARG A 20 1.89 0.27 1.12
CA ARG A 20 2.97 0.44 2.07
C ARG A 20 3.44 1.89 2.08
N ALA A 21 3.55 2.48 3.26
CA ALA A 21 4.21 3.78 3.45
C ALA A 21 5.74 3.67 3.34
N ASP A 22 6.34 4.52 2.53
CA ASP A 22 7.78 4.77 2.52
C ASP A 22 8.01 6.15 3.16
N ASN A 23 8.31 6.11 4.46
CA ASN A 23 8.46 7.30 5.30
C ASN A 23 9.74 8.10 5.01
N GLU A 24 10.75 7.46 4.42
CA GLU A 24 12.04 8.10 4.10
C GLU A 24 11.90 8.97 2.86
N ASN A 25 11.15 8.48 1.87
CA ASN A 25 10.96 9.16 0.60
C ASN A 25 9.61 9.84 0.46
N LEU A 26 8.82 9.84 1.54
CA LEU A 26 7.47 10.41 1.61
C LEU A 26 6.65 10.00 0.37
N ARG A 27 6.45 8.69 0.21
CA ARG A 27 5.68 8.09 -0.88
C ARG A 27 4.88 6.89 -0.43
N ILE A 28 3.75 6.64 -1.08
CA ILE A 28 2.93 5.45 -0.86
C ILE A 28 3.23 4.49 -2.00
N LYS A 29 3.60 3.25 -1.66
CA LYS A 29 3.79 2.17 -2.61
C LYS A 29 2.60 1.23 -2.59
N HIS A 30 2.33 0.55 -3.69
CA HIS A 30 1.28 -0.44 -3.76
C HIS A 30 1.66 -1.67 -4.58
N LYS A 31 0.95 -2.77 -4.35
CA LYS A 31 0.93 -4.02 -5.11
C LYS A 31 -0.51 -4.38 -5.42
N SER A 32 -0.76 -4.84 -6.62
CA SER A 32 -2.09 -5.22 -7.10
C SER A 32 -2.07 -6.57 -7.80
N ARG A 33 -3.23 -7.10 -8.19
CA ARG A 33 -3.31 -8.37 -8.93
C ARG A 33 -2.54 -8.34 -10.24
N THR A 34 -2.57 -7.20 -10.94
CA THR A 34 -1.91 -7.00 -12.23
C THR A 34 -0.43 -6.69 -12.07
N ASN A 35 -0.03 -6.11 -10.94
CA ASN A 35 1.35 -5.76 -10.64
C ASN A 35 1.78 -6.27 -9.27
N THR A 36 2.50 -7.39 -9.25
CA THR A 36 3.05 -8.01 -8.04
C THR A 36 4.30 -7.30 -7.50
N GLU A 37 4.85 -6.35 -8.24
CA GLU A 37 5.98 -5.52 -7.83
C GLU A 37 5.53 -4.23 -7.12
N TRP A 38 6.40 -3.68 -6.28
CA TRP A 38 6.10 -2.43 -5.56
C TRP A 38 6.16 -1.24 -6.52
N GLN A 39 5.00 -0.65 -6.81
CA GLN A 39 4.90 0.58 -7.60
C GLN A 39 4.60 1.77 -6.71
N THR A 40 4.97 2.97 -7.17
CA THR A 40 4.64 4.21 -6.46
C THR A 40 3.24 4.64 -6.84
N LEU A 41 2.33 4.68 -5.86
CA LEU A 41 0.96 5.15 -6.04
C LEU A 41 0.93 6.69 -6.03
N GLU A 42 1.46 7.27 -4.96
CA GLU A 42 1.54 8.71 -4.74
C GLU A 42 2.92 9.06 -4.17
N LYS A 43 3.42 10.23 -4.53
CA LYS A 43 4.71 10.78 -4.08
C LYS A 43 4.59 12.30 -3.92
N GLY A 44 5.52 12.90 -3.18
CA GLY A 44 5.55 14.34 -2.98
C GLY A 44 4.69 14.82 -1.81
N PHE A 45 4.52 13.98 -0.79
CA PHE A 45 3.88 14.42 0.45
C PHE A 45 4.78 15.44 1.15
N GLU A 46 4.18 16.52 1.65
CA GLU A 46 4.90 17.57 2.38
C GLU A 46 5.41 17.11 3.75
N SER A 47 4.74 16.12 4.35
CA SER A 47 5.09 15.61 5.68
C SER A 47 4.66 14.16 5.88
N LYS A 48 5.27 13.50 6.87
CA LYS A 48 4.86 12.15 7.32
C LYS A 48 3.40 12.09 7.74
N ALA A 49 2.89 13.18 8.33
CA ALA A 49 1.49 13.28 8.74
C ALA A 49 0.55 13.32 7.52
N ALA A 50 0.91 14.05 6.46
CA ALA A 50 0.14 14.07 5.21
C ALA A 50 0.09 12.68 4.55
N LEU A 51 1.23 11.99 4.51
CA LEU A 51 1.31 10.61 4.01
C LEU A 51 0.40 9.68 4.81
N ARG A 52 0.44 9.76 6.15
CA ARG A 52 -0.37 8.91 7.02
C ARG A 52 -1.86 9.15 6.82
N ARG A 53 -2.30 10.42 6.73
CA ARG A 53 -3.71 10.76 6.44
C ARG A 53 -4.17 10.15 5.13
N LYS A 54 -3.36 10.23 4.07
CA LYS A 54 -3.72 9.60 2.79
C LYS A 54 -3.76 8.09 2.87
N MET A 55 -2.85 7.49 3.61
CA MET A 55 -2.86 6.05 3.83
C MET A 55 -4.11 5.60 4.59
N ASP A 56 -4.50 6.32 5.64
CA ASP A 56 -5.73 6.05 6.40
C ASP A 56 -6.98 6.22 5.52
N GLU A 57 -7.00 7.18 4.59
CA GLU A 57 -8.07 7.30 3.58
C GLU A 57 -8.13 6.11 2.63
N LEU A 58 -6.97 5.62 2.16
CA LEU A 58 -6.91 4.44 1.30
C LEU A 58 -7.36 3.18 2.05
N LEU A 59 -7.02 3.04 3.33
CA LEU A 59 -7.43 1.91 4.18
C LEU A 59 -8.93 1.89 4.50
N LYS A 60 -9.66 2.99 4.29
CA LYS A 60 -11.12 2.98 4.36
C LYS A 60 -11.75 2.16 3.23
N LEU A 61 -11.03 1.95 2.13
CA LEU A 61 -11.49 1.11 1.03
C LEU A 61 -11.35 -0.35 1.42
N SER A 62 -12.46 -1.09 1.37
CA SER A 62 -12.50 -2.52 1.75
C SER A 62 -11.63 -3.43 0.87
N THR A 63 -11.09 -2.91 -0.24
CA THR A 63 -10.21 -3.62 -1.17
C THR A 63 -8.74 -3.33 -0.94
N ILE A 64 -8.38 -2.46 0.01
CA ILE A 64 -7.01 -2.04 0.27
C ILE A 64 -6.55 -2.52 1.65
N ILE A 65 -5.30 -2.99 1.74
CA ILE A 65 -4.73 -3.58 2.96
C ILE A 65 -3.32 -2.99 3.18
N GLU A 66 -2.97 -2.72 4.42
CA GLU A 66 -1.61 -2.34 4.82
C GLU A 66 -0.70 -3.59 4.89
N ASP A 67 0.53 -3.46 4.40
CA ASP A 67 1.60 -4.46 4.50
C ASP A 67 2.33 -4.46 5.86
#